data_AF-A0A7V6A1Y8-F1
#
_entry.id   AF-A0A7V6A1Y8-F1
#
_cell.length_a   1.000
_cell.length_b   1.000
_cell.length_c   1.000
_cell.angle_alpha   90.00
_cell.angle_beta   90.00
_cell.angle_gamma   90.00
#
_symmetry.space_group_name_H-M   'P 1'
#
loop_
_entity.id
_entity.type
_entity.pdbx_description
1 polymer ?
#
loop_
_entity_poly.entity_id
_entity_poly.type
_entity_poly.pdbx_seq_one_letter_code
_entity_poly.pdbx_strand_id
1 'polypeptide(L)'
;MKFSLLSKAACPNILPLSERAMSTPAVPLAVKPVASLILARENLVSPVLRQLASYWGPVDLVGPLWPFTATDYYTREMGDGLWRCLASFLHLASPACLPDWKVCTNFLEKRFSLGGRRLVNLDPGYIGRERLVLATGKNYAHRIYLDQGIYGDLTLLAGSGGFFALSWSYPDYAQGPLPALLTLVRRKYLWQLQKLMKR
;
A
#
# COMPACT_ATOMS: atom_id res chain seq x y z
N MET A 1 45.50 17.44 -38.56
CA MET A 1 45.98 16.26 -39.33
C MET A 1 46.06 15.09 -38.34
N LYS A 2 45.03 14.24 -38.25
CA LYS A 2 44.86 12.92 -38.91
C LYS A 2 46.05 11.97 -38.72
N PHE A 3 45.82 10.87 -37.97
CA PHE A 3 46.07 9.45 -38.31
C PHE A 3 45.25 8.60 -37.30
N SER A 4 44.20 7.83 -37.68
CA SER A 4 44.16 6.47 -38.29
C SER A 4 44.82 5.41 -37.37
N LEU A 5 44.31 4.20 -37.08
CA LEU A 5 43.33 3.29 -37.72
C LEU A 5 43.06 2.10 -36.75
N LEU A 6 42.10 1.23 -37.12
CA LEU A 6 41.75 -0.13 -36.61
C LEU A 6 40.68 -0.15 -35.50
N SER A 7 39.60 -0.95 -35.55
CA SER A 7 39.26 -2.12 -36.36
C SER A 7 37.73 -2.29 -36.42
N LYS A 8 37.22 -2.74 -37.58
CA LYS A 8 35.82 -3.16 -37.81
C LYS A 8 35.60 -4.54 -37.17
N ALA A 9 34.63 -4.65 -36.27
CA ALA A 9 33.93 -5.92 -36.02
C ALA A 9 32.53 -5.81 -36.63
N ALA A 10 32.25 -6.66 -37.61
CA ALA A 10 30.94 -6.76 -38.25
C ALA A 10 29.95 -7.42 -37.28
N CYS A 11 28.92 -6.68 -36.85
CA CYS A 11 27.77 -7.28 -36.18
C CYS A 11 26.91 -7.99 -37.25
N PRO A 12 26.44 -9.22 -36.99
CA PRO A 12 25.63 -9.97 -37.93
C PRO A 12 24.27 -9.27 -38.14
N ASN A 13 23.82 -9.28 -39.41
CA ASN A 13 22.52 -8.82 -39.85
C ASN A 13 21.40 -9.39 -38.95
N ILE A 14 20.79 -8.54 -38.13
CA ILE A 14 19.54 -8.86 -37.44
C ILE A 14 18.42 -8.55 -38.45
N LEU A 15 17.78 -9.60 -38.95
CA LEU A 15 16.51 -9.53 -39.68
C LEU A 15 15.53 -8.65 -38.89
N PRO A 16 14.66 -7.86 -39.55
CA PRO A 16 13.76 -6.95 -38.85
C PRO A 16 12.83 -7.78 -37.97
N LEU A 17 13.02 -7.67 -36.65
CA LEU A 17 12.00 -8.03 -35.69
C LEU A 17 10.76 -7.23 -36.12
N SER A 18 9.71 -7.94 -36.52
CA SER A 18 8.37 -7.38 -36.66
C SER A 18 8.14 -6.39 -35.53
N GLU A 19 7.58 -5.23 -35.84
CA GLU A 19 7.25 -4.16 -34.89
C GLU A 19 6.48 -4.73 -33.69
N ARG A 20 7.22 -5.22 -32.69
CA ARG A 20 6.70 -5.52 -31.38
C ARG A 20 6.41 -4.15 -30.81
N ALA A 21 5.12 -3.79 -30.77
CA ALA A 21 4.62 -2.52 -30.28
C ALA A 21 5.42 -2.11 -29.02
N MET A 22 6.17 -1.01 -29.12
CA MET A 22 6.93 -0.48 -28.00
C MET A 22 5.98 -0.20 -26.83
N SER A 23 6.38 -0.54 -25.61
CA SER A 23 5.62 -0.21 -24.41
C SER A 23 5.53 1.31 -24.28
N THR A 24 4.33 1.86 -24.48
CA THR A 24 4.05 3.28 -24.32
C THR A 24 3.62 3.55 -22.87
N PRO A 25 4.23 4.55 -22.19
CA PRO A 25 3.79 4.94 -20.86
C PRO A 25 2.33 5.38 -20.86
N ALA A 26 1.55 4.91 -19.89
CA ALA A 26 0.17 5.30 -19.68
C ALA A 26 -0.02 5.78 -18.24
N VAL A 27 -1.00 6.68 -18.05
CA VAL A 27 -1.41 7.09 -16.70
C VAL A 27 -1.94 5.85 -15.96
N PRO A 28 -1.43 5.55 -14.75
CA PRO A 28 -1.88 4.38 -14.01
C PRO A 28 -3.34 4.52 -13.60
N LEU A 29 -4.05 3.38 -13.50
CA LEU A 29 -5.40 3.36 -12.94
C LEU A 29 -5.39 3.90 -11.50
N ALA A 30 -6.39 4.71 -11.17
CA ALA A 30 -6.61 5.15 -9.80
C ALA A 30 -6.85 3.95 -8.89
N VAL A 31 -6.35 4.03 -7.65
CA VAL A 31 -6.36 2.95 -6.65
C VAL A 31 -7.19 3.36 -5.44
N LYS A 32 -7.62 2.37 -4.64
CA LYS A 32 -8.42 2.57 -3.43
C LYS A 32 -7.50 2.74 -2.22
N PRO A 33 -7.47 3.91 -1.56
CA PRO A 33 -6.68 4.09 -0.35
C PRO A 33 -7.22 3.24 0.80
N VAL A 34 -6.32 2.63 1.56
CA VAL A 34 -6.61 1.86 2.77
C VAL A 34 -5.62 2.22 3.88
N ALA A 35 -6.04 2.08 5.13
CA ALA A 35 -5.18 2.14 6.30
C ALA A 35 -5.44 0.91 7.17
N SER A 36 -4.37 0.21 7.55
CA SER A 36 -4.40 -0.78 8.61
C SER A 36 -3.92 -0.13 9.91
N LEU A 37 -4.74 -0.21 10.95
CA LEU A 37 -4.52 0.45 12.23
C LEU A 37 -4.24 -0.59 13.30
N ILE A 38 -3.19 -0.39 14.09
CA ILE A 38 -3.03 -1.00 15.40
C ILE A 38 -3.23 0.09 16.44
N LEU A 39 -4.06 -0.14 17.46
CA LEU A 39 -4.41 0.86 18.46
C LEU A 39 -4.19 0.31 19.87
N ALA A 40 -3.67 1.14 20.76
CA ALA A 40 -3.53 0.80 22.19
C ALA A 40 -4.88 0.78 22.92
N ARG A 41 -5.92 1.44 22.38
CA ARG A 41 -7.26 1.55 22.98
C ARG A 41 -8.33 1.67 21.89
N GLU A 42 -9.51 1.12 22.14
CA GLU A 42 -10.63 1.14 21.18
C GLU A 42 -11.13 2.55 20.85
N ASN A 43 -11.16 3.43 21.85
CA ASN A 43 -11.66 4.80 21.70
C ASN A 43 -10.80 5.68 20.77
N LEU A 44 -9.63 5.19 20.33
CA LEU A 44 -8.75 5.89 19.39
C LEU A 44 -9.21 5.76 17.93
N VAL A 45 -10.08 4.80 17.59
CA VAL A 45 -10.53 4.59 16.21
C VAL A 45 -11.16 5.86 15.62
N SER A 46 -12.16 6.42 16.30
CA SER A 46 -12.88 7.62 15.84
C SER A 46 -11.97 8.85 15.61
N PRO A 47 -11.15 9.29 16.58
CA PRO A 47 -10.29 10.46 16.36
C PRO A 47 -9.23 10.22 15.28
N VAL A 48 -8.67 9.02 15.16
CA VAL A 48 -7.69 8.69 14.12
C VAL A 48 -8.32 8.73 12.74
N LEU A 49 -9.48 8.08 12.56
CA LEU A 49 -10.19 8.08 11.28
C LEU A 49 -10.63 9.48 10.86
N ARG A 50 -11.03 10.35 11.81
CA ARG A 50 -11.29 11.77 11.50
C ARG A 50 -10.07 12.49 10.95
N GLN A 51 -8.90 12.27 11.54
CA GLN A 51 -7.67 12.86 11.03
C GLN A 51 -7.34 12.32 9.64
N LEU A 52 -7.33 11.00 9.44
CA LEU A 52 -7.07 10.41 8.12
C LEU A 52 -8.05 10.90 7.05
N ALA A 53 -9.34 11.01 7.39
CA ALA A 53 -10.36 11.47 6.47
C ALA A 53 -10.16 12.93 6.01
N SER A 54 -9.57 13.78 6.87
CA SER A 54 -9.24 15.15 6.49
C SER A 54 -8.16 15.24 5.40
N TYR A 55 -7.30 14.22 5.28
CA TYR A 55 -6.25 14.16 4.26
C TYR A 55 -6.64 13.33 3.04
N TRP A 56 -7.34 12.20 3.23
CA TRP A 56 -7.58 11.22 2.16
C TRP A 56 -9.01 11.25 1.63
N GLY A 57 -9.86 12.12 2.19
CA GLY A 57 -11.28 12.20 1.88
C GLY A 57 -12.14 11.30 2.76
N PRO A 58 -13.46 11.25 2.51
CA PRO A 58 -14.40 10.54 3.37
C PRO A 58 -14.04 9.05 3.55
N VAL A 59 -14.29 8.51 4.74
CA VAL A 59 -14.19 7.07 4.98
C VAL A 59 -15.32 6.36 4.22
N ASP A 60 -15.01 5.26 3.54
CA ASP A 60 -15.96 4.44 2.79
C ASP A 60 -16.33 3.14 3.50
N LEU A 61 -15.38 2.55 4.22
CA LEU A 61 -15.60 1.35 5.02
C LEU A 61 -14.68 1.37 6.23
N VAL A 62 -15.25 1.04 7.39
CA VAL A 62 -14.52 0.71 8.61
C VAL A 62 -14.83 -0.75 8.93
N GLY A 63 -13.80 -1.58 9.03
CA GLY A 63 -13.94 -2.97 9.44
C GLY A 63 -14.29 -3.07 10.94
N PRO A 64 -14.65 -4.28 11.42
CA PRO A 64 -14.79 -4.51 12.84
C PRO A 64 -13.48 -4.17 13.58
N LEU A 65 -13.57 -3.98 14.88
CA LEU A 65 -12.42 -3.87 15.77
C LEU A 65 -12.19 -5.23 16.43
N TRP A 66 -10.96 -5.72 16.47
CA TRP A 66 -10.65 -7.01 17.11
C TRP A 66 -9.27 -6.99 17.80
N PRO A 67 -9.02 -7.89 18.77
CA PRO A 67 -7.72 -7.98 19.42
C PRO A 67 -6.60 -8.28 18.43
N PHE A 68 -5.50 -7.55 18.52
CA PHE A 68 -4.30 -7.77 17.72
C PHE A 68 -3.34 -8.71 18.46
N THR A 69 -3.19 -9.93 17.94
CA THR A 69 -2.40 -11.00 18.56
C THR A 69 -1.32 -11.58 17.64
N ALA A 70 -1.01 -10.90 16.53
CA ALA A 70 -0.15 -11.47 15.49
C ALA A 70 1.36 -11.43 15.86
N THR A 71 1.77 -10.49 16.71
CA THR A 71 3.15 -10.33 17.17
C THR A 71 3.24 -9.39 18.37
N ASP A 72 4.20 -9.63 19.25
CA ASP A 72 4.51 -8.76 20.40
C ASP A 72 5.48 -7.61 20.04
N TYR A 73 5.81 -7.45 18.75
CA TYR A 73 6.75 -6.42 18.26
C TYR A 73 6.41 -5.01 18.77
N TYR A 74 5.13 -4.70 18.93
CA TYR A 74 4.64 -3.39 19.34
C TYR A 74 4.55 -3.21 20.87
N THR A 75 4.57 -4.29 21.65
CA THR A 75 4.33 -4.26 23.11
C THR A 75 5.25 -3.29 23.84
N ARG A 76 6.55 -3.29 23.49
CA ARG A 76 7.54 -2.42 24.15
C ARG A 76 7.23 -0.94 24.00
N GLU A 77 6.64 -0.55 22.87
CA GLU A 77 6.36 0.86 22.55
C GLU A 77 4.92 1.24 22.89
N MET A 78 3.95 0.41 22.53
CA MET A 78 2.51 0.73 22.58
C MET A 78 1.79 0.11 23.79
N GLY A 79 2.43 -0.82 24.50
CA GLY A 79 1.80 -1.64 25.55
C GLY A 79 1.09 -2.88 25.00
N ASP A 80 0.49 -3.65 25.91
CA ASP A 80 -0.25 -4.88 25.60
C ASP A 80 -1.74 -4.61 25.32
N GLY A 81 -2.45 -5.65 24.89
CA GLY A 81 -3.90 -5.58 24.65
C GLY A 81 -4.27 -4.69 23.46
N LEU A 82 -3.46 -4.77 22.40
CA LEU A 82 -3.64 -3.97 21.20
C LEU A 82 -4.87 -4.40 20.39
N TRP A 83 -5.38 -3.47 19.58
CA TRP A 83 -6.54 -3.66 18.72
C TRP A 83 -6.19 -3.44 17.26
N ARG A 84 -6.82 -4.17 16.35
CA ARG A 84 -6.67 -4.06 14.90
C ARG A 84 -7.96 -3.53 14.28
N CYS A 85 -7.82 -2.57 13.36
CA CYS A 85 -8.91 -2.08 12.52
C CYS A 85 -8.39 -1.85 11.09
N LEU A 86 -9.24 -2.09 10.09
CA LEU A 86 -8.97 -1.75 8.70
C LEU A 86 -9.96 -0.68 8.25
N ALA A 87 -9.49 0.37 7.61
CA ALA A 87 -10.33 1.38 6.98
C ALA A 87 -9.97 1.57 5.50
N SER A 88 -10.98 1.93 4.70
CA SER A 88 -10.80 2.36 3.31
C SER A 88 -11.52 3.67 3.05
N PHE A 89 -11.08 4.40 2.04
CA PHE A 89 -11.51 5.78 1.77
C PHE A 89 -12.25 5.88 0.44
N LEU A 90 -13.22 6.79 0.36
CA LEU A 90 -14.18 6.85 -0.74
C LEU A 90 -13.54 7.23 -2.06
N HIS A 91 -12.69 8.26 -2.04
CA HIS A 91 -12.06 8.78 -3.25
C HIS A 91 -10.95 7.84 -3.71
N LEU A 92 -10.99 7.47 -5.00
CA LEU A 92 -9.84 6.81 -5.62
C LEU A 92 -8.75 7.87 -5.86
N ALA A 93 -7.50 7.43 -5.80
CA ALA A 93 -6.34 8.31 -5.88
C ALA A 93 -5.28 7.75 -6.81
N SER A 94 -4.32 8.59 -7.21
CA SER A 94 -3.13 8.09 -7.90
C SER A 94 -2.32 7.18 -6.98
N PRO A 95 -1.79 6.04 -7.45
CA PRO A 95 -0.86 5.23 -6.66
C PRO A 95 0.42 5.98 -6.29
N ALA A 96 0.76 7.07 -7.00
CA ALA A 96 1.89 7.94 -6.68
C ALA A 96 1.73 8.68 -5.34
N CYS A 97 0.53 8.75 -4.77
CA CYS A 97 0.28 9.39 -3.47
C CYS A 97 0.74 8.54 -2.27
N LEU A 98 1.14 7.29 -2.49
CA LEU A 98 1.49 6.36 -1.41
C LEU A 98 2.61 6.86 -0.46
N PRO A 99 3.71 7.49 -0.95
CA PRO A 99 4.71 8.11 -0.08
C PRO A 99 4.13 9.20 0.81
N ASP A 100 3.32 10.11 0.25
CA ASP A 100 2.69 11.21 0.99
C ASP A 100 1.78 10.69 2.09
N TRP A 101 1.03 9.61 1.82
CA TRP A 101 0.21 8.96 2.83
C TRP A 101 1.06 8.46 4.00
N LYS A 102 2.24 7.89 3.74
CA LYS A 102 3.14 7.43 4.82
C LYS A 102 3.76 8.56 5.60
N VAL A 103 4.17 9.64 4.94
CA VAL A 103 4.66 10.83 5.64
C VAL A 103 3.56 11.41 6.55
N CYS A 104 2.33 11.50 6.04
CA CYS A 104 1.17 11.93 6.81
C CYS A 104 0.89 10.98 7.99
N THR A 105 0.84 9.67 7.79
CA THR A 105 0.56 8.75 8.90
C THR A 105 1.67 8.73 9.94
N ASN A 106 2.94 8.84 9.54
CA ASN A 106 4.06 8.99 10.49
C ASN A 106 3.91 10.24 11.36
N PHE A 107 3.43 11.36 10.80
CA PHE A 107 3.14 12.56 11.57
C PHE A 107 1.97 12.34 12.55
N LEU A 108 0.89 11.69 12.10
CA LEU A 108 -0.26 11.38 12.94
C LEU A 108 0.11 10.45 14.10
N GLU A 109 0.90 9.41 13.85
CA GLU A 109 1.41 8.51 14.89
C GLU A 109 2.16 9.26 15.99
N LYS A 110 3.01 10.23 15.63
CA LYS A 110 3.69 11.11 16.60
C LYS A 110 2.71 11.98 17.37
N ARG A 111 1.67 12.50 16.72
CA ARG A 111 0.62 13.30 17.37
C ARG A 111 -0.23 12.47 18.33
N PHE A 112 -0.47 11.21 18.01
CA PHE A 112 -1.12 10.21 18.87
C PHE A 112 -0.08 9.47 19.72
N SER A 113 0.75 10.22 20.44
CA SER A 113 1.73 9.67 21.38
C SER A 113 1.56 10.29 22.76
N LEU A 114 1.82 9.50 23.81
CA LEU A 114 1.77 9.93 25.20
C LEU A 114 3.09 9.55 25.88
N GLY A 115 3.79 10.53 26.47
CA GLY A 115 5.08 10.28 27.12
C GLY A 115 6.14 9.68 26.17
N GLY A 116 6.12 10.08 24.89
CA GLY A 116 7.04 9.58 23.87
C GLY A 116 6.71 8.20 23.31
N ARG A 117 5.60 7.59 23.75
CA ARG A 117 5.12 6.28 23.27
C ARG A 117 3.96 6.45 22.30
N ARG A 118 4.04 5.83 21.12
CA ARG A 118 2.93 5.81 20.16
C ARG A 118 1.73 5.06 20.76
N LEU A 119 0.54 5.61 20.54
CA LEU A 119 -0.73 4.94 20.88
C LEU A 119 -1.34 4.24 19.67
N VAL A 120 -0.84 4.52 18.47
CA VAL A 120 -1.29 3.92 17.22
C VAL A 120 -0.12 3.62 16.28
N ASN A 121 -0.25 2.54 15.51
CA ASN A 121 0.54 2.30 14.31
C ASN A 121 -0.39 2.34 13.10
N LEU A 122 -0.03 3.10 12.08
CA LEU A 122 -0.83 3.39 10.90
C LEU A 122 -0.05 2.98 9.65
N ASP A 123 -0.48 1.88 9.05
CA ASP A 123 0.10 1.35 7.82
C ASP A 123 -0.80 1.76 6.63
N PRO A 124 -0.46 2.86 5.93
CA PRO A 124 -1.17 3.26 4.72
C PRO A 124 -0.83 2.32 3.58
N GLY A 125 -1.80 2.14 2.69
CA GLY A 125 -1.64 1.36 1.48
C GLY A 125 -2.70 1.67 0.45
N TYR A 126 -2.67 0.93 -0.65
CA TYR A 126 -3.77 0.90 -1.60
C TYR A 126 -4.12 -0.50 -2.04
N ILE A 127 -5.40 -0.67 -2.40
CA ILE A 127 -5.87 -1.79 -3.21
C ILE A 127 -5.94 -1.35 -4.66
N GLY A 128 -5.18 -2.05 -5.51
CA GLY A 128 -5.28 -2.00 -6.96
C GLY A 128 -6.05 -3.20 -7.50
N ARG A 129 -6.07 -3.36 -8.84
CA ARG A 129 -6.76 -4.50 -9.48
C ARG A 129 -6.10 -5.82 -9.11
N GLU A 130 -4.77 -5.87 -9.13
CA GLU A 130 -4.00 -7.11 -8.99
C GLU A 130 -3.31 -7.27 -7.63
N ARG A 131 -3.40 -6.28 -6.73
CA ARG A 131 -2.52 -6.23 -5.56
C ARG A 131 -3.00 -5.34 -4.41
N LEU A 132 -2.47 -5.62 -3.23
CA LEU A 132 -2.36 -4.69 -2.10
C LEU A 132 -0.89 -4.26 -1.98
N VAL A 133 -0.67 -2.95 -1.89
CA VAL A 133 0.66 -2.38 -1.60
C VAL A 133 0.57 -1.54 -0.33
N LEU A 134 1.48 -1.77 0.61
CA LEU A 134 1.64 -0.95 1.81
C LEU A 134 2.87 -0.05 1.69
N ALA A 135 2.84 1.11 2.33
CA ALA A 135 3.98 2.00 2.41
C ALA A 135 4.85 1.72 3.64
N THR A 136 6.16 1.80 3.50
CA THR A 136 7.10 1.61 4.60
C THR A 136 8.37 2.44 4.42
N GLY A 137 8.92 2.94 5.52
CA GLY A 137 10.25 3.58 5.52
C GLY A 137 11.41 2.58 5.66
N LYS A 138 11.12 1.28 5.77
CA LYS A 138 12.13 0.24 5.97
C LYS A 138 12.45 -0.44 4.64
N ASN A 139 13.66 -0.22 4.11
CA ASN A 139 14.12 -0.92 2.92
C ASN A 139 14.27 -2.43 3.18
N TYR A 140 13.93 -3.27 2.20
CA TYR A 140 14.15 -4.72 2.22
C TYR A 140 14.11 -5.28 0.79
N ALA A 141 14.55 -6.54 0.60
CA ALA A 141 14.79 -7.13 -0.72
C ALA A 141 13.61 -7.03 -1.72
N HIS A 142 12.37 -7.16 -1.25
CA HIS A 142 11.16 -7.09 -2.11
C HIS A 142 10.50 -5.70 -2.17
N ARG A 143 11.08 -4.70 -1.51
CA ARG A 143 10.49 -3.37 -1.37
C ARG A 143 11.10 -2.42 -2.38
N ILE A 144 10.25 -1.75 -3.15
CA ILE A 144 10.67 -0.88 -4.24
C ILE A 144 10.63 0.57 -3.75
N TYR A 145 11.72 1.30 -3.94
CA TYR A 145 11.76 2.72 -3.61
C TYR A 145 10.72 3.48 -4.43
N LEU A 146 9.99 4.38 -3.77
CA LEU A 146 9.00 5.24 -4.42
C LEU A 146 9.50 6.68 -4.41
N ASP A 147 9.49 7.31 -3.23
CA ASP A 147 9.92 8.68 -3.02
C ASP A 147 10.08 8.97 -1.51
N GLN A 148 10.74 10.05 -1.11
CA GLN A 148 10.81 10.56 0.27
C GLN A 148 11.34 9.54 1.32
N GLY A 149 12.19 8.61 0.89
CA GLY A 149 12.66 7.51 1.76
C GLY A 149 11.58 6.45 2.04
N ILE A 150 10.47 6.48 1.31
CA ILE A 150 9.35 5.54 1.40
C ILE A 150 9.43 4.53 0.26
N TYR A 151 9.15 3.28 0.63
CA TYR A 151 9.14 2.13 -0.26
C TYR A 151 7.73 1.54 -0.32
N GLY A 152 7.38 1.00 -1.49
CA GLY A 152 6.21 0.16 -1.68
C GLY A 152 6.52 -1.29 -1.36
N ASP A 153 5.78 -1.86 -0.43
CA ASP A 153 5.79 -3.28 -0.10
C ASP A 153 4.63 -3.97 -0.85
N LEU A 154 4.94 -4.82 -1.84
CA LEU A 154 3.94 -5.67 -2.47
C LEU A 154 3.50 -6.73 -1.46
N THR A 155 2.45 -6.42 -0.71
CA THR A 155 2.06 -7.21 0.46
C THR A 155 1.16 -8.38 0.09
N LEU A 156 0.21 -8.24 -0.86
CA LEU A 156 -0.65 -9.33 -1.32
C LEU A 156 -0.90 -9.23 -2.83
N LEU A 157 -1.08 -10.37 -3.49
CA LEU A 157 -1.65 -10.44 -4.85
C LEU A 157 -3.17 -10.62 -4.78
N ALA A 158 -3.89 -10.19 -5.82
CA ALA A 158 -5.34 -10.31 -5.90
C ALA A 158 -5.77 -11.03 -7.18
N GLY A 159 -6.71 -11.96 -7.06
CA GLY A 159 -7.28 -12.73 -8.17
C GLY A 159 -8.80 -12.89 -8.10
N SER A 160 -9.33 -13.90 -8.78
CA SER A 160 -10.78 -14.21 -8.83
C SER A 160 -11.34 -14.63 -7.47
N GLY A 161 -10.53 -15.25 -6.61
CA GLY A 161 -10.93 -15.77 -5.29
C GLY A 161 -10.70 -14.84 -4.09
N GLY A 162 -10.02 -13.70 -4.27
CA GLY A 162 -9.63 -12.82 -3.17
C GLY A 162 -8.16 -12.45 -3.20
N PHE A 163 -7.57 -12.25 -2.03
CA PHE A 163 -6.15 -11.96 -1.86
C PHE A 163 -5.33 -13.21 -1.53
N PHE A 164 -4.11 -13.25 -2.02
CA PHE A 164 -3.14 -14.33 -1.83
C PHE A 164 -1.86 -13.76 -1.22
N ALA A 165 -1.36 -14.42 -0.18
CA ALA A 165 -0.11 -14.07 0.45
C ALA A 165 1.09 -14.46 -0.42
N LEU A 166 2.14 -13.67 -0.30
CA LEU A 166 3.48 -13.90 -0.81
C LEU A 166 4.35 -14.45 0.33
N SER A 167 5.54 -14.97 0.01
CA SER A 167 6.44 -15.55 1.01
C SER A 167 6.92 -14.56 2.08
N TRP A 168 6.79 -13.25 1.83
CA TRP A 168 7.16 -12.17 2.75
C TRP A 168 5.96 -11.42 3.35
N SER A 169 4.72 -11.83 3.05
CA SER A 169 3.54 -11.17 3.62
C SER A 169 3.50 -11.32 5.13
N TYR A 170 3.00 -10.30 5.82
CA TYR A 170 2.78 -10.37 7.27
C TYR A 170 1.75 -11.48 7.59
N PRO A 171 1.96 -12.28 8.66
CA PRO A 171 1.09 -13.42 8.98
C PRO A 171 -0.40 -13.06 9.12
N ASP A 172 -0.71 -11.90 9.69
CA ASP A 172 -2.09 -11.42 9.87
C ASP A 172 -2.75 -10.92 8.57
N TYR A 173 -1.98 -10.66 7.52
CA TYR A 173 -2.51 -10.40 6.19
C TYR A 173 -2.76 -11.69 5.40
N ALA A 174 -2.15 -12.80 5.79
CA ALA A 174 -2.36 -14.11 5.18
C ALA A 174 -3.53 -14.88 5.81
N GLN A 175 -3.81 -14.64 7.09
CA GLN A 175 -4.78 -15.39 7.88
C GLN A 175 -5.67 -14.45 8.72
N GLY A 176 -6.77 -14.98 9.27
CA GLY A 176 -7.67 -14.20 10.13
C GLY A 176 -8.64 -13.28 9.35
N PRO A 177 -9.11 -12.18 9.97
CA PRO A 177 -10.18 -11.35 9.39
C PRO A 177 -9.76 -10.48 8.18
N LEU A 178 -8.48 -10.12 8.07
CA LEU A 178 -8.01 -9.14 7.07
C LEU A 178 -8.27 -9.56 5.61
N PRO A 179 -7.95 -10.79 5.15
CA PRO A 179 -8.19 -11.20 3.76
C PRO A 179 -9.65 -11.00 3.30
N ALA A 180 -10.62 -11.32 4.16
CA ALA A 180 -12.04 -11.16 3.87
C ALA A 180 -12.43 -9.67 3.77
N LEU A 181 -11.97 -8.85 4.71
CA LEU A 181 -12.22 -7.41 4.70
C LEU A 181 -11.58 -6.72 3.49
N LEU A 182 -10.34 -7.04 3.17
CA LEU A 182 -9.65 -6.55 1.99
C LEU A 182 -10.40 -6.95 0.71
N THR A 183 -10.91 -8.18 0.64
CA THR A 183 -11.72 -8.65 -0.49
C THR A 183 -13.00 -7.82 -0.65
N LEU A 184 -13.67 -7.46 0.45
CA LEU A 184 -14.83 -6.58 0.43
C LEU A 184 -14.47 -5.17 -0.09
N VAL A 185 -13.37 -4.59 0.40
CA VAL A 185 -12.88 -3.29 -0.09
C VAL A 185 -12.54 -3.36 -1.58
N ARG A 186 -11.90 -4.44 -2.04
CA ARG A 186 -11.58 -4.65 -3.47
C ARG A 186 -12.83 -4.72 -4.33
N ARG A 187 -13.91 -5.38 -3.87
CA ARG A 187 -15.18 -5.41 -4.62
C ARG A 187 -15.75 -4.01 -4.81
N LYS A 188 -15.75 -3.18 -3.75
CA LYS A 188 -16.17 -1.77 -3.83
C LYS A 188 -15.29 -0.97 -4.79
N TYR A 189 -13.97 -1.14 -4.70
CA TYR A 189 -13.00 -0.52 -5.61
C TYR A 189 -13.26 -0.87 -7.09
N LEU A 190 -13.41 -2.16 -7.43
CA LEU A 190 -13.65 -2.60 -8.81
C LEU A 190 -14.96 -2.03 -9.36
N TRP A 191 -16.00 -1.95 -8.53
CA TRP A 191 -17.26 -1.30 -8.90
C TRP A 191 -17.06 0.20 -9.17
N GLN A 192 -16.35 0.93 -8.32
CA GLN A 192 -16.05 2.36 -8.52
C GLN A 192 -15.25 2.59 -9.81
N LEU A 193 -14.23 1.75 -10.06
CA LEU A 193 -13.41 1.83 -11.26
C LEU A 193 -14.25 1.60 -12.53
N GLN A 194 -15.15 0.60 -12.52
CA GLN A 194 -16.07 0.36 -13.63
C GLN A 194 -16.99 1.57 -13.89
N LYS A 195 -17.45 2.25 -12.85
CA LYS A 195 -18.29 3.45 -12.99
C LYS A 195 -17.54 4.65 -13.55
N LEU A 196 -16.24 4.79 -13.24
CA LEU A 196 -15.40 5.83 -13.81
C LEU A 196 -15.07 5.58 -15.28
N MET A 197 -14.83 4.32 -15.67
CA MET A 197 -14.52 3.96 -17.07
C MET A 197 -15.72 4.01 -18.02
N LYS A 198 -16.94 4.10 -17.50
CA LYS A 198 -18.19 4.22 -18.29
C LYS A 198 -18.61 5.67 -18.53
N ARG A 199 -17.86 6.63 -18.01
CA ARG A 199 -18.03 8.07 -18.26
C ARG A 199 -17.03 8.49 -19.32
#